data_AF-A0A537HPB0-F1
#
_entry.id   AF-A0A537HPB0-F1
#
_cell.length_a   1.000
_cell.length_b   1.000
_cell.length_c   1.000
_cell.angle_alpha   90.00
_cell.angle_beta   90.00
_cell.angle_gamma   90.00
#
_symmetry.space_group_name_H-M   'P 1'
#
loop_
_entity.id
_entity.type
_entity.pdbx_description
1 polymer ?
#
loop_
_entity_poly.entity_id
_entity_poly.type
_entity_poly.pdbx_seq_one_letter_code
_entity_poly.pdbx_strand_id
1 'polypeptide(L)'
;MLKVQTLLRLDESLRQSLATVYDCRLNSVIASLGGMGPRYYFRLNDLAGSQLDTLESMRNGGLEAGSHERVIDAGYLPVRESAIPLNEMRVQADRFAAEAVMQGAHLYARGVRNCKKLKAGMSVTVVDPSGTPVG
;
A
#
# COMPACT_ATOMS: atom_id res chain seq x y z
N MET A 1 -17.27 8.85 -5.79
CA MET A 1 -15.86 8.38 -5.80
C MET A 1 -15.52 7.98 -4.38
N LEU A 2 -15.48 6.68 -4.06
CA LEU A 2 -15.24 6.21 -2.69
C LEU A 2 -13.74 6.28 -2.40
N LYS A 3 -13.35 7.00 -1.34
CA LYS A 3 -12.06 6.78 -0.68
C LYS A 3 -12.15 5.40 -0.05
N VAL A 4 -11.40 4.42 -0.56
CA VAL A 4 -11.25 3.13 0.12
C VAL A 4 -10.29 3.37 1.28
N GLN A 5 -10.79 4.00 2.34
CA GLN A 5 -10.21 3.79 3.66
C GLN A 5 -10.72 2.43 4.08
N THR A 6 -9.88 1.40 3.91
CA THR A 6 -10.13 0.08 4.47
C THR A 6 -10.26 0.28 5.98
N LEU A 7 -11.51 0.28 6.46
CA LEU A 7 -11.80 0.41 7.88
C LEU A 7 -11.26 -0.85 8.53
N LEU A 8 -10.09 -0.73 9.16
CA LEU A 8 -9.37 -1.84 9.77
C LEU A 8 -10.31 -2.46 10.81
N ARG A 9 -10.84 -3.65 10.50
CA ARG A 9 -11.81 -4.33 11.36
C ARG A 9 -11.05 -4.95 12.52
N LEU A 10 -11.20 -4.34 13.68
CA LEU A 10 -10.66 -4.83 14.94
C LEU A 10 -11.75 -5.53 15.72
N ASP A 11 -11.40 -6.62 16.39
CA ASP A 11 -12.26 -7.21 17.40
C ASP A 11 -12.56 -6.20 18.51
N GLU A 12 -13.78 -6.25 19.05
CA GLU A 12 -14.24 -5.25 20.02
C GLU A 12 -13.39 -5.26 21.31
N SER A 13 -12.92 -6.42 21.75
CA SER A 13 -12.03 -6.53 22.92
C SER A 13 -10.68 -5.84 22.70
N LEU A 14 -10.12 -5.96 21.48
CA LEU A 14 -8.89 -5.28 21.10
C LEU A 14 -9.11 -3.76 21.01
N ARG A 15 -10.24 -3.35 20.44
CA ARG A 15 -10.62 -1.93 20.38
C ARG A 15 -10.73 -1.31 21.78
N GLN A 16 -11.37 -2.00 22.73
CA GLN A 16 -11.47 -1.57 24.12
C GLN A 16 -10.11 -1.48 24.79
N SER A 17 -9.24 -2.48 24.56
CA SER A 17 -7.87 -2.47 25.10
C SER A 17 -7.07 -1.28 24.58
N LEU A 18 -7.14 -1.00 23.27
CA LEU A 18 -6.46 0.14 22.66
C LEU A 18 -7.05 1.49 23.13
N ALA A 19 -8.35 1.54 23.44
CA ALA A 19 -8.99 2.74 23.99
C ALA A 19 -8.38 3.17 25.32
N THR A 20 -7.95 2.22 26.16
CA THR A 20 -7.29 2.54 27.44
C THR A 20 -5.94 3.23 27.27
N VAL A 21 -5.27 3.05 26.13
CA VAL A 21 -3.93 3.61 25.85
C VAL A 21 -4.02 4.90 25.03
N TYR A 22 -4.84 4.89 23.98
CA TYR A 22 -4.92 6.00 23.02
C TYR A 22 -6.05 6.99 23.31
N ASP A 23 -7.00 6.63 24.17
CA ASP A 23 -8.12 7.46 24.58
C ASP A 23 -8.82 8.13 23.37
N CYS A 24 -8.98 9.44 23.37
CA CYS A 24 -9.64 10.21 22.30
C CYS A 24 -8.92 10.10 20.95
N ARG A 25 -7.65 9.65 20.91
CA ARG A 25 -6.86 9.48 19.68
C ARG A 25 -7.12 8.15 18.98
N LEU A 26 -7.81 7.19 19.62
CA LEU A 26 -7.95 5.83 19.11
C LEU A 26 -8.40 5.79 17.65
N ASN A 27 -9.47 6.49 17.30
CA ASN A 27 -10.00 6.49 15.94
C ASN A 27 -8.99 7.04 14.91
N SER A 28 -8.23 8.07 15.28
CA SER A 28 -7.18 8.63 14.41
C SER A 28 -6.04 7.64 14.18
N VAL A 29 -5.63 6.91 15.22
CA VAL A 29 -4.58 5.90 15.14
C VAL A 29 -5.03 4.73 14.26
N ILE A 30 -6.23 4.20 14.49
CA ILE A 30 -6.80 3.11 13.67
C ILE A 30 -6.88 3.54 12.20
N ALA A 31 -7.35 4.75 11.93
CA ALA A 31 -7.44 5.27 10.57
C ALA A 31 -6.05 5.39 9.91
N SER A 32 -5.03 5.87 10.63
CA SER A 32 -3.66 5.96 10.11
C SER A 32 -3.00 4.60 9.88
N LEU A 33 -3.35 3.58 10.66
CA LEU A 33 -2.84 2.21 10.45
C LEU A 33 -3.38 1.54 9.18
N GLY A 34 -4.54 2.00 8.68
CA GLY A 34 -5.16 1.45 7.47
C GLY A 34 -4.52 1.89 6.16
N GLY A 35 -3.57 2.84 6.20
CA GLY A 35 -2.92 3.40 5.02
C GLY A 35 -1.41 3.44 5.15
N MET A 36 -0.73 3.69 4.02
CA MET A 36 0.69 3.98 4.02
C MET A 36 0.94 5.41 4.51
N GLY A 37 2.04 5.62 5.23
CA GLY A 37 2.51 6.97 5.55
C GLY A 37 2.82 7.77 4.27
N PRO A 38 2.95 9.10 4.35
CA PRO A 38 3.15 9.96 3.17
C PRO A 38 4.48 9.73 2.45
N ARG A 39 5.44 9.04 3.09
CA ARG A 39 6.78 8.76 2.58
C ARG A 39 7.09 7.28 2.79
N TYR A 40 7.36 6.56 1.70
CA TYR A 40 7.85 5.18 1.74
C TYR A 40 9.38 5.20 1.79
N TYR A 41 9.93 4.92 2.97
CA TYR A 41 11.37 5.00 3.23
C TYR A 41 12.10 3.72 2.82
N PHE A 42 13.34 3.88 2.35
CA PHE A 42 14.28 2.81 2.07
C PHE A 42 15.70 3.24 2.45
N ARG A 43 16.56 2.27 2.76
CA ARG A 43 17.96 2.54 3.09
C ARG A 43 18.80 2.66 1.83
N LEU A 44 19.54 3.76 1.70
CA LEU A 44 20.56 3.95 0.68
C LEU A 44 21.80 3.15 1.06
N ASN A 45 22.25 2.29 0.16
CA ASN A 45 23.40 1.42 0.40
C ASN A 45 24.69 2.05 -0.12
N ASP A 46 25.39 2.78 0.75
CA ASP A 46 26.65 3.46 0.45
C ASP A 46 27.81 2.50 0.11
N LEU A 47 27.71 1.23 0.50
CA LEU A 47 28.67 0.18 0.12
C LEU A 47 28.60 -0.20 -1.37
N ALA A 48 27.44 0.01 -2.02
CA ALA A 48 27.21 -0.34 -3.41
C ALA A 48 27.36 0.84 -4.38
N GLY A 49 27.27 2.06 -3.89
CA GLY A 49 27.36 3.28 -4.69
C GLY A 49 27.05 4.52 -3.85
N SER A 50 27.28 5.71 -4.38
CA SER A 50 26.96 6.93 -3.63
C SER A 50 25.44 7.12 -3.49
N GLN A 51 25.04 7.75 -2.38
CA GLN A 51 23.65 8.09 -2.12
C GLN A 51 23.06 9.01 -3.19
N LEU A 52 23.86 9.98 -3.64
CA LEU A 52 23.47 10.94 -4.68
C LEU A 52 23.24 10.22 -6.01
N ASP A 53 24.18 9.38 -6.45
CA ASP A 53 24.07 8.65 -7.72
C ASP A 53 22.84 7.74 -7.71
N THR A 54 22.56 7.09 -6.57
CA THR A 54 21.37 6.24 -6.41
C THR A 54 20.08 7.05 -6.58
N LEU A 55 19.97 8.20 -5.89
CA LEU A 55 18.79 9.05 -5.97
C LEU A 55 18.63 9.68 -7.37
N GLU A 56 19.71 10.10 -8.00
CA GLU A 56 19.70 10.64 -9.36
C GLU A 56 19.31 9.57 -10.38
N SER A 57 19.84 8.35 -10.27
CA SER A 57 19.45 7.22 -11.11
C SER A 57 17.95 6.93 -11.00
N MET A 58 17.40 6.91 -9.79
CA MET A 58 15.96 6.73 -9.56
C MET A 58 15.14 7.87 -10.20
N ARG A 59 15.58 9.11 -10.08
CA ARG A 59 14.92 10.27 -10.70
C ARG A 59 14.95 10.23 -12.22
N ASN A 60 16.09 9.87 -12.79
CA ASN A 60 16.24 9.66 -14.24
C ASN A 60 15.38 8.49 -14.73
N GLY A 61 15.09 7.51 -13.88
CA GLY A 61 14.12 6.44 -14.11
C GLY A 61 12.64 6.85 -13.94
N GLY A 62 12.35 8.12 -13.64
CA GLY A 62 10.99 8.65 -13.50
C GLY A 62 10.40 8.58 -12.09
N LEU A 63 11.20 8.24 -11.06
CA LEU A 63 10.74 8.21 -9.67
C LEU A 63 11.00 9.54 -8.96
N GLU A 64 10.06 9.98 -8.14
CA GLU A 64 10.24 11.17 -7.29
C GLU A 64 11.01 10.82 -6.01
N ALA A 65 12.28 10.45 -6.13
CA ALA A 65 13.10 10.05 -4.99
C ALA A 65 13.66 11.25 -4.20
N GLY A 66 13.50 11.23 -2.88
CA GLY A 66 14.05 12.21 -1.94
C GLY A 66 14.97 11.58 -0.89
N SER A 67 15.71 12.41 -0.15
CA SER A 67 16.50 12.03 1.02
C SER A 67 15.94 12.66 2.29
N HIS A 68 16.11 11.99 3.43
CA HIS A 68 15.70 12.54 4.72
C HIS A 68 16.73 13.57 5.22
N GLU A 69 16.27 14.67 5.82
CA GLU A 69 17.14 15.78 6.23
C GLU A 69 18.05 15.41 7.42
N ARG A 70 17.57 14.52 8.30
CA ARG A 70 18.25 14.09 9.53
C ARG A 70 18.83 12.67 9.53
N VAL A 71 18.44 11.83 8.57
CA VAL A 71 18.80 10.41 8.55
C VAL A 71 19.58 10.18 7.27
N ILE A 72 20.90 10.12 7.42
CA ILE A 72 21.87 10.22 6.32
C ILE A 72 21.64 9.14 5.26
N ASP A 73 21.29 7.92 5.68
CA ASP A 73 21.09 6.77 4.79
C ASP A 73 19.62 6.54 4.41
N ALA A 74 18.71 7.46 4.69
CA ALA A 74 17.28 7.30 4.38
C ALA A 74 16.89 8.02 3.09
N GLY A 75 16.56 7.24 2.07
CA GLY A 75 15.82 7.69 0.89
C GLY A 75 14.32 7.50 1.08
N TYR A 76 13.49 8.24 0.32
CA TYR A 76 12.05 8.00 0.31
C TYR A 76 11.42 8.23 -1.07
N LEU A 77 10.26 7.58 -1.27
CA LEU A 77 9.32 7.88 -2.34
C LEU A 77 8.03 8.48 -1.74
N PRO A 78 7.46 9.55 -2.32
CA PRO A 78 6.17 10.06 -1.89
C PRO A 78 5.07 9.04 -2.21
N VAL A 79 4.19 8.78 -1.24
CA VAL A 79 3.04 7.90 -1.45
C VAL A 79 1.89 8.70 -2.06
N ARG A 80 1.29 8.16 -3.12
CA ARG A 80 0.14 8.76 -3.82
C ARG A 80 -1.08 7.85 -3.68
N GLU A 81 -2.10 8.34 -3.00
CA GLU A 81 -3.39 7.64 -2.94
C GLU A 81 -4.11 7.76 -4.29
N SER A 82 -4.68 6.65 -4.76
CA SER A 82 -5.49 6.60 -5.97
C SER A 82 -6.84 5.94 -5.67
N ALA A 83 -7.90 6.44 -6.30
CA ALA A 83 -9.20 5.77 -6.21
C ALA A 83 -9.18 4.49 -7.06
N ILE A 84 -9.68 3.39 -6.49
CA ILE A 84 -9.74 2.10 -7.18
C ILE A 84 -11.05 2.04 -7.97
N PRO A 85 -11.01 1.89 -9.31
CA PRO A 85 -12.22 1.75 -10.12
C PRO A 85 -12.90 0.41 -9.82
N LEU A 86 -14.22 0.43 -9.70
CA LEU A 86 -15.04 -0.77 -9.54
C LEU A 86 -15.49 -1.28 -10.91
N ASN A 87 -14.89 -2.37 -11.36
CA ASN A 87 -15.26 -3.09 -12.56
C ASN A 87 -16.19 -4.26 -12.21
N GLU A 88 -17.02 -4.67 -13.17
CA GLU A 88 -17.83 -5.89 -13.05
C GLU A 88 -16.95 -7.13 -12.94
N MET A 89 -15.82 -7.12 -13.65
CA MET A 89 -14.86 -8.21 -13.70
C MET A 89 -13.88 -8.08 -12.53
N ARG A 90 -13.77 -9.15 -11.74
CA ARG A 90 -12.97 -9.16 -10.51
C ARG A 90 -11.97 -10.31 -10.49
N VAL A 91 -10.82 -10.05 -9.90
CA VAL A 91 -9.83 -11.07 -9.53
C VAL A 91 -9.69 -11.06 -8.02
N GLN A 92 -9.96 -12.18 -7.38
CA GLN A 92 -9.74 -12.32 -5.95
C GLN A 92 -8.30 -12.73 -5.68
N ALA A 93 -7.58 -11.89 -4.94
CA ALA A 93 -6.24 -12.16 -4.46
C ALA A 93 -6.28 -12.85 -3.08
N ASP A 94 -5.21 -13.59 -2.74
CA ASP A 94 -4.98 -13.98 -1.36
C ASP A 94 -4.66 -12.77 -0.47
N ARG A 95 -4.65 -12.98 0.85
CA ARG A 95 -4.45 -11.91 1.83
C ARG A 95 -3.16 -11.12 1.61
N PHE A 96 -2.05 -11.80 1.33
CA PHE A 96 -0.73 -11.17 1.20
C PHE A 96 -0.60 -10.46 -0.14
N ALA A 97 -1.10 -11.08 -1.21
CA ALA A 97 -1.11 -10.47 -2.52
C ALA A 97 -2.04 -9.25 -2.57
N ALA A 98 -3.20 -9.30 -1.91
CA ALA A 98 -4.11 -8.16 -1.81
C ALA A 98 -3.47 -6.95 -1.11
N GLU A 99 -2.73 -7.19 -0.02
CA GLU A 99 -1.99 -6.15 0.69
C GLU A 99 -0.87 -5.55 -0.18
N ALA A 100 -0.13 -6.37 -0.90
CA ALA A 100 0.91 -5.89 -1.82
C ALA A 100 0.32 -5.06 -2.98
N VAL A 101 -0.82 -5.49 -3.54
CA VAL A 101 -1.53 -4.77 -4.61
C VAL A 101 -2.05 -3.42 -4.11
N MET A 102 -2.58 -3.36 -2.89
CA MET A 102 -3.01 -2.11 -2.25
C MET A 102 -1.87 -1.08 -2.14
N GLN A 103 -0.61 -1.54 -2.06
CA GLN A 103 0.58 -0.70 -2.03
C GLN A 103 1.15 -0.40 -3.43
N GLY A 104 0.49 -0.86 -4.51
CA GLY A 104 0.85 -0.58 -5.90
C GLY A 104 1.61 -1.71 -6.61
N ALA A 105 1.71 -2.91 -6.03
CA ALA A 105 2.33 -4.04 -6.71
C ALA A 105 1.42 -4.64 -7.80
N HIS A 106 2.03 -5.25 -8.82
CA HIS A 106 1.29 -6.09 -9.76
C HIS A 106 0.79 -7.38 -9.08
N LEU A 107 -0.39 -7.86 -9.47
CA LEU A 107 -0.87 -9.17 -9.06
C LEU A 107 -0.32 -10.28 -9.97
N TYR A 108 0.55 -11.12 -9.42
CA TYR A 108 1.07 -12.30 -10.13
C TYR A 108 0.21 -13.54 -9.88
N ALA A 109 0.28 -14.51 -10.80
CA ALA A 109 -0.56 -15.71 -10.80
C ALA A 109 -0.60 -16.47 -9.47
N ARG A 110 0.53 -16.55 -8.75
CA ARG A 110 0.63 -17.23 -7.44
C ARG A 110 -0.30 -16.63 -6.38
N GLY A 111 -0.57 -15.32 -6.46
CA GLY A 111 -1.43 -14.61 -5.51
C GLY A 111 -2.91 -14.65 -5.86
N VAL A 112 -3.28 -15.23 -7.01
CA VAL A 112 -4.68 -15.29 -7.46
C VAL A 112 -5.37 -16.48 -6.82
N ARG A 113 -6.46 -16.23 -6.09
CA ARG A 113 -7.32 -17.29 -5.53
C ARG A 113 -8.46 -17.67 -6.44
N ASN A 114 -9.08 -16.68 -7.09
CA ASN A 114 -10.26 -16.93 -7.92
C ASN A 114 -10.42 -15.84 -8.99
N CYS A 115 -10.78 -16.26 -10.19
CA CYS A 115 -11.22 -15.38 -11.27
C CYS A 115 -12.09 -16.17 -12.23
N LYS A 116 -13.08 -15.53 -12.86
CA LYS A 116 -13.99 -16.19 -13.80
C LYS A 116 -14.12 -15.38 -15.09
N LYS A 117 -14.12 -16.07 -16.22
CA LYS A 117 -14.41 -15.51 -17.56
C LYS A 117 -13.48 -14.35 -17.96
N LEU A 118 -12.23 -14.37 -17.53
CA LEU A 118 -11.23 -13.36 -17.91
C LEU A 118 -10.51 -13.74 -19.20
N LYS A 119 -10.20 -12.73 -20.00
CA LYS A 119 -9.32 -12.80 -21.16
C LYS A 119 -8.24 -11.73 -21.04
N ALA A 120 -7.10 -11.97 -21.68
CA ALA A 120 -6.02 -10.99 -21.73
C ALA A 120 -6.52 -9.65 -22.30
N GLY A 121 -6.06 -8.54 -21.72
CA GLY A 121 -6.44 -7.18 -22.11
C GLY A 121 -7.71 -6.64 -21.45
N MET A 122 -8.43 -7.43 -20.65
CA MET A 122 -9.60 -6.94 -19.91
C MET A 122 -9.19 -6.10 -18.70
N SER A 123 -9.91 -4.99 -18.47
CA SER A 123 -9.83 -4.25 -17.21
C SER A 123 -10.56 -5.01 -16.11
N VAL A 124 -9.93 -5.12 -14.95
CA VAL A 124 -10.45 -5.86 -13.80
C VAL A 124 -10.19 -5.08 -12.52
N THR A 125 -10.97 -5.37 -11.48
CA THR A 125 -10.69 -4.92 -10.13
C THR A 125 -10.14 -6.08 -9.32
N VAL A 126 -8.99 -5.88 -8.69
CA VAL A 126 -8.45 -6.82 -7.70
C VAL A 126 -9.17 -6.61 -6.38
N VAL A 127 -9.65 -7.69 -5.79
CA VAL A 127 -10.32 -7.69 -4.49
C VAL A 127 -9.61 -8.62 -3.52
N ASP A 128 -9.66 -8.27 -2.24
CA ASP A 128 -9.20 -9.12 -1.15
C ASP A 128 -10.16 -10.32 -0.92
N PRO A 129 -9.86 -11.22 0.04
CA PRO A 129 -10.75 -12.32 0.40
C PRO A 129 -12.14 -11.90 0.90
N SER A 130 -12.29 -10.68 1.44
CA SER A 130 -13.57 -10.13 1.91
C SER A 130 -14.39 -9.46 0.79
N GLY A 131 -13.81 -9.30 -0.41
CA GLY A 131 -14.40 -8.61 -1.54
C GLY A 131 -14.13 -7.11 -1.57
N THR A 132 -13.26 -6.61 -0.69
CA THR A 132 -12.82 -5.21 -0.65
C THR A 132 -11.89 -4.92 -1.83
N PRO A 133 -12.13 -3.87 -2.63
CA PRO A 133 -11.25 -3.47 -3.72
C PRO A 133 -9.87 -3.05 -3.20
N VAL A 134 -8.81 -3.53 -3.83
CA VAL A 134 -7.42 -3.20 -3.47
C VAL A 134 -6.59 -2.71 -4.65
N GLY A 135 -7.04 -2.89 -5.89
CA GLY A 135 -6.34 -2.41 -7.09
C GLY A 135 -7.13 -2.63 -8.38
#